data_AF-A0A6P9BC08-F1
#
_entry.id   AF-A0A6P9BC08-F1
#
_cell.length_a   1.000
_cell.length_b   1.000
_cell.length_c   1.000
_cell.angle_alpha   90.00
_cell.angle_beta   90.00
_cell.angle_gamma   90.00
#
_symmetry.space_group_name_H-M   'P 1'
#
loop_
_entity.id
_entity.type
_entity.pdbx_description
1 polymer ?
#
loop_
_entity_poly.entity_id
_entity_poly.type
_entity_poly.pdbx_seq_one_letter_code
_entity_poly.pdbx_strand_id
1 'polypeptide(L)'
;MYESDCEGLRVMTTPNKGNKALKVKREPGENGTSLTDEELVTMSVRELNQHLRGLSKEEIIQLKQRRRTLKNRGYAASCRVKRVTQKEELEKQKAELQQEVEKLASENASMKMELDALRSKKTQEKPAG
;
A
#
# COMPACT_ATOMS: atom_id res chain seq x y z
N MET A 1 -16.87 -1.62 0.89
CA MET A 1 -16.05 -1.59 2.13
C MET A 1 -15.91 -3.01 2.63
N TYR A 2 -14.73 -3.35 3.15
CA TYR A 2 -14.18 -4.69 3.45
C TYR A 2 -13.45 -5.37 2.29
N GLU A 3 -12.23 -4.90 2.00
CA GLU A 3 -11.19 -5.78 1.47
C GLU A 3 -10.39 -6.31 2.68
N SER A 4 -10.47 -7.63 2.84
CA SER A 4 -10.00 -8.40 3.97
C SER A 4 -8.57 -8.08 4.41
N ASP A 5 -8.45 -7.82 5.70
CA ASP A 5 -7.22 -7.91 6.47
C ASP A 5 -6.56 -9.28 6.24
N CYS A 6 -5.42 -9.28 5.54
CA CYS A 6 -4.49 -10.41 5.58
C CYS A 6 -3.65 -10.28 6.86
N GLU A 7 -4.18 -10.82 7.95
CA GLU A 7 -3.44 -11.01 9.19
C GLU A 7 -2.25 -11.97 9.02
N GLY A 8 -1.16 -11.63 9.71
CA GLY A 8 -0.36 -12.62 10.45
C GLY A 8 0.61 -13.48 9.65
N LEU A 9 1.70 -12.91 9.13
CA LEU A 9 2.88 -13.71 8.77
C LEU A 9 3.87 -13.77 9.93
N ARG A 10 3.70 -14.81 10.76
CA ARG A 10 4.66 -15.27 11.77
C ARG A 10 6.04 -15.40 11.10
N VAL A 11 7.00 -14.61 11.56
CA VAL A 11 8.36 -14.56 11.03
C VAL A 11 9.04 -15.91 11.28
N MET A 12 9.23 -16.70 10.23
CA MET A 12 10.03 -17.92 10.27
C MET A 12 11.45 -17.56 9.81
N THR A 13 12.31 -17.19 10.77
CA THR A 13 13.75 -16.97 10.54
C THR A 13 14.44 -18.32 10.32
N THR A 14 14.83 -18.60 9.08
CA THR A 14 15.81 -19.65 8.78
C THR A 14 17.21 -19.03 8.71
N PRO A 15 18.26 -19.66 9.28
CA PRO A 15 19.59 -19.09 9.35
C PRO A 15 20.24 -19.00 7.96
N ASN A 16 20.66 -17.78 7.62
CA ASN A 16 21.35 -17.40 6.41
C ASN A 16 22.83 -17.83 6.49
N LYS A 17 23.21 -18.87 5.74
CA LYS A 17 24.62 -19.12 5.40
C LYS A 17 24.92 -18.38 4.11
N GLY A 18 25.73 -17.33 4.21
CA GLY A 18 26.19 -16.54 3.09
C GLY A 18 27.02 -17.36 2.10
N ASN A 19 26.89 -17.04 0.81
CA ASN A 19 27.97 -16.41 0.04
C ASN A 19 27.67 -16.42 -1.48
N LYS A 20 27.92 -15.22 -2.05
CA LYS A 20 28.53 -14.93 -3.36
C LYS A 20 27.76 -15.13 -4.67
N ALA A 21 27.87 -14.05 -5.45
CA ALA A 21 27.88 -13.94 -6.90
C ALA A 21 26.59 -14.32 -7.65
N LEU A 22 25.90 -13.26 -8.08
CA LEU A 22 24.96 -13.28 -9.20
C LEU A 22 25.63 -13.91 -10.42
N LYS A 23 25.30 -15.18 -10.71
CA LYS A 23 25.49 -15.78 -12.02
C LYS A 23 24.11 -16.17 -12.53
N VAL A 24 23.57 -15.34 -13.42
CA VAL A 24 22.40 -15.68 -14.21
C VAL A 24 22.83 -16.81 -15.15
N LYS A 25 22.71 -18.05 -14.67
CA LYS A 25 22.67 -19.23 -15.53
C LYS A 25 21.21 -19.45 -15.88
N ARG A 26 20.85 -19.14 -17.12
CA ARG A 26 19.77 -19.85 -17.81
C ARG A 26 20.35 -21.18 -18.24
N GLU A 27 19.72 -22.28 -17.84
CA GLU A 27 19.84 -23.56 -18.54
C GLU A 27 18.48 -24.30 -18.48
N PRO A 28 18.17 -25.11 -19.52
CA PRO A 28 16.86 -25.62 -19.88
C PRO A 28 16.53 -26.93 -19.14
N GLY A 29 15.24 -27.17 -18.95
CA GLY A 29 14.74 -28.38 -18.32
C GLY A 29 13.26 -28.55 -18.62
N GLU A 30 12.95 -28.99 -19.83
CA GLU A 30 11.70 -29.66 -20.14
C GLU A 30 11.65 -30.95 -19.33
N ASN A 31 10.76 -31.03 -18.34
CA ASN A 31 9.98 -32.21 -17.95
C ASN A 31 9.34 -31.94 -16.58
N GLY A 32 8.02 -31.84 -16.58
CA GLY A 32 7.21 -31.42 -15.44
C GLY A 32 6.24 -30.36 -15.92
N THR A 33 5.23 -30.79 -16.71
CA THR A 33 4.06 -30.01 -17.18
C THR A 33 4.28 -28.50 -17.17
N SER A 34 4.61 -27.91 -18.32
CA SER A 34 4.98 -26.50 -18.54
C SER A 34 4.06 -25.47 -17.87
N LEU A 35 4.12 -25.37 -16.55
CA LEU A 35 3.37 -24.42 -15.74
C LEU A 35 3.93 -23.04 -16.04
N THR A 36 3.06 -22.19 -16.57
CA THR A 36 3.41 -20.79 -16.81
C THR A 36 3.61 -20.07 -15.48
N ASP A 37 4.38 -18.98 -15.51
CA ASP A 37 4.57 -18.13 -14.32
C ASP A 37 3.23 -17.60 -13.79
N GLU A 38 2.27 -17.34 -14.67
CA GLU A 38 0.97 -16.79 -14.34
C GLU A 38 0.08 -17.82 -13.64
N GLU A 39 -0.03 -19.03 -14.18
CA GLU A 39 -0.73 -20.15 -13.53
C GLU A 39 -0.12 -20.44 -12.15
N LEU A 40 1.22 -20.48 -12.07
CA LEU A 40 1.91 -20.81 -10.83
C LEU A 40 1.64 -19.80 -9.70
N VAL A 41 1.46 -18.51 -10.03
CA VAL A 41 1.14 -17.47 -9.03
C VAL A 41 -0.33 -17.54 -8.61
N THR A 42 -1.22 -17.75 -9.58
CA THR A 42 -2.68 -17.67 -9.43
C THR A 42 -3.30 -18.91 -8.78
N MET A 43 -2.77 -20.11 -9.05
CA MET A 43 -3.26 -21.36 -8.45
C MET A 43 -3.32 -21.30 -6.93
N SER A 44 -4.32 -21.92 -6.32
CA SER A 44 -4.39 -22.09 -4.88
C SER A 44 -3.24 -22.97 -4.32
N VAL A 45 -3.11 -23.02 -2.99
CA VAL A 45 -2.17 -23.95 -2.35
C VAL A 45 -2.60 -25.41 -2.58
N ARG A 46 -3.91 -25.68 -2.62
CA ARG A 46 -4.45 -27.02 -2.85
C ARG A 46 -4.12 -27.52 -4.25
N GLU A 47 -4.36 -26.70 -5.28
CA GLU A 47 -4.05 -27.04 -6.67
C GLU A 47 -2.55 -27.20 -6.89
N LEU A 48 -1.73 -26.31 -6.29
CA LEU A 48 -0.28 -26.48 -6.34
C LEU A 48 0.13 -27.83 -5.73
N ASN A 49 -0.38 -28.17 -4.54
CA ASN A 49 -0.05 -29.43 -3.88
C ASN A 49 -0.49 -30.66 -4.69
N GLN A 50 -1.57 -30.55 -5.48
CA GLN A 50 -1.97 -31.61 -6.41
C GLN A 50 -0.94 -31.79 -7.53
N HIS A 51 -0.43 -30.70 -8.11
CA HIS A 51 0.62 -30.72 -9.14
C HIS A 51 1.99 -31.17 -8.61
N LEU A 52 2.23 -31.00 -7.31
CA LEU A 52 3.48 -31.48 -6.68
C LEU A 52 3.50 -32.99 -6.44
N ARG A 53 2.37 -33.70 -6.58
CA ARG A 53 2.32 -35.16 -6.38
C ARG A 53 3.08 -35.86 -7.50
N GLY A 54 3.99 -36.77 -7.13
CA GLY A 54 4.78 -37.54 -8.09
C GLY A 54 6.04 -36.85 -8.59
N LEU A 55 6.29 -35.60 -8.19
CA LEU A 55 7.56 -34.92 -8.44
C LEU A 55 8.63 -35.31 -7.41
N SER A 56 9.89 -35.23 -7.81
CA SER A 56 11.03 -35.38 -6.91
C SER A 56 11.10 -34.24 -5.89
N LYS A 57 11.83 -34.46 -4.80
CA LYS A 57 12.00 -33.47 -3.74
C LYS A 57 12.65 -32.19 -4.26
N GLU A 58 13.62 -32.32 -5.15
CA GLU A 58 14.35 -31.24 -5.78
C GLU A 58 13.44 -30.37 -6.65
N GLU A 59 12.60 -31.01 -7.48
CA GLU A 59 11.61 -30.31 -8.32
C GLU A 59 10.57 -29.56 -7.48
N ILE A 60 10.08 -30.19 -6.39
CA ILE A 60 9.14 -29.55 -5.47
C ILE A 60 9.75 -28.28 -4.86
N ILE A 61 11.02 -28.34 -4.44
CA ILE A 61 11.72 -27.17 -3.87
C ILE A 61 11.86 -26.07 -4.93
N GLN A 62 12.27 -26.42 -6.15
CA GLN A 62 12.41 -25.46 -7.24
C GLN A 62 11.09 -24.78 -7.59
N LEU A 63 9.98 -25.53 -7.69
CA LEU A 63 8.68 -24.98 -8.05
C LEU A 63 8.13 -24.05 -6.94
N LYS A 64 8.30 -24.44 -5.67
CA LYS A 64 7.94 -23.58 -4.53
C LYS A 64 8.79 -22.30 -4.49
N GLN A 65 10.08 -22.40 -4.77
CA GLN A 65 10.99 -21.26 -4.80
C GLN A 65 10.66 -20.31 -5.96
N ARG A 66 10.38 -20.85 -7.16
CA ARG A 66 9.92 -20.08 -8.32
C ARG A 66 8.62 -19.34 -7.99
N ARG A 67 7.62 -20.03 -7.42
CA ARG A 67 6.36 -19.41 -6.99
C ARG A 67 6.57 -18.29 -5.98
N ARG A 68 7.42 -18.51 -4.97
CA ARG A 68 7.74 -17.49 -3.95
C ARG A 68 8.38 -16.25 -4.58
N THR A 69 9.31 -16.45 -5.50
CA THR A 69 10.00 -15.36 -6.21
C THR A 69 9.01 -14.53 -7.02
N LEU A 70 8.10 -15.19 -7.74
CA LEU A 70 7.07 -14.52 -8.53
C LEU A 70 6.07 -13.75 -7.66
N LYS A 71 5.58 -14.35 -6.55
CA LYS A 71 4.71 -13.65 -5.61
C LYS A 71 5.40 -12.43 -4.98
N ASN A 72 6.67 -12.56 -4.58
CA ASN A 72 7.44 -11.45 -4.05
C ASN A 72 7.62 -10.32 -5.07
N ARG A 73 7.76 -10.64 -6.36
CA ARG A 73 7.76 -9.63 -7.43
C ARG A 73 6.43 -8.88 -7.46
N GLY A 74 5.30 -9.58 -7.39
CA GLY A 74 3.97 -8.98 -7.29
C GLY A 74 3.83 -8.09 -6.07
N TYR A 75 4.23 -8.56 -4.89
CA TYR A 75 4.19 -7.78 -3.65
C TYR A 75 5.05 -6.51 -3.72
N ALA A 76 6.22 -6.56 -4.37
CA ALA A 76 7.05 -5.38 -4.56
C ALA A 76 6.36 -4.33 -5.46
N ALA A 77 5.66 -4.75 -6.51
CA ALA A 77 4.88 -3.86 -7.36
C ALA A 77 3.70 -3.25 -6.59
N SER A 78 2.89 -4.08 -5.92
CA SER A 78 1.76 -3.62 -5.11
C SER A 78 2.20 -2.69 -3.97
N CYS A 79 3.36 -2.93 -3.36
CA CYS A 79 3.92 -2.06 -2.33
C CYS A 79 4.24 -0.66 -2.88
N ARG A 80 4.83 -0.58 -4.09
CA ARG A 80 5.10 0.71 -4.74
C ARG A 80 3.81 1.46 -5.04
N VAL A 81 2.80 0.78 -5.60
CA VAL A 81 1.49 1.38 -5.89
C VAL A 81 0.84 1.88 -4.60
N LYS A 82 0.73 1.03 -3.57
CA LYS A 82 0.14 1.41 -2.27
C LYS A 82 0.82 2.64 -1.68
N ARG A 83 2.15 2.72 -1.74
CA ARG A 83 2.89 3.87 -1.22
C ARG A 83 2.61 5.15 -1.98
N VAL A 84 2.55 5.09 -3.31
CA VAL A 84 2.25 6.26 -4.15
C VAL A 84 0.83 6.73 -3.89
N THR A 85 -0.15 5.82 -3.94
CA THR A 85 -1.56 6.16 -3.67
C THR A 85 -1.77 6.72 -2.26
N GLN A 86 -1.12 6.16 -1.24
CA GLN A 86 -1.18 6.71 0.11
C GLN A 86 -0.58 8.10 0.21
N LYS A 87 0.51 8.37 -0.51
CA LYS A 87 1.11 9.70 -0.54
C LYS A 87 0.17 10.71 -1.20
N GLU A 88 -0.38 10.38 -2.36
CA GLU A 88 -1.31 11.23 -3.10
C GLU A 88 -2.58 11.55 -2.28
N GLU A 89 -3.12 10.54 -1.59
CA GLU A 89 -4.27 10.72 -0.70
C GLU A 89 -3.95 11.68 0.47
N LEU A 90 -2.77 11.55 1.09
CA LEU A 90 -2.33 12.47 2.14
C LEU A 90 -2.11 13.90 1.60
N GLU A 91 -1.58 14.05 0.38
CA GLU A 91 -1.41 15.36 -0.26
C GLU A 91 -2.77 16.02 -0.55
N LYS A 92 -3.75 15.23 -1.00
CA LYS A 92 -5.13 15.68 -1.19
C LYS A 92 -5.77 16.12 0.12
N GLN A 93 -5.69 15.29 1.17
CA GLN A 93 -6.23 15.63 2.49
C GLN A 93 -5.58 16.91 3.06
N LYS A 94 -4.27 17.08 2.87
CA LYS A 94 -3.58 18.31 3.26
C LYS A 94 -4.13 19.52 2.52
N ALA A 95 -4.36 19.42 1.21
CA ALA A 95 -4.89 20.52 0.41
C ALA A 95 -6.33 20.88 0.82
N GLU A 96 -7.18 19.89 1.07
CA GLU A 96 -8.55 20.09 1.55
C GLU A 96 -8.57 20.79 2.92
N LEU A 97 -7.75 20.34 3.86
CA LEU A 97 -7.63 20.97 5.18
C LEU A 97 -7.10 22.39 5.09
N GLN A 98 -6.12 22.66 4.22
CA GLN A 98 -5.59 23.99 4.01
C GLN A 98 -6.66 24.95 3.47
N GLN A 99 -7.47 24.48 2.51
CA GLN A 99 -8.59 25.26 1.97
C GLN A 99 -9.63 25.58 3.05
N GLU A 100 -9.96 24.62 3.92
CA GLU A 100 -10.92 24.85 5.00
C GLU A 100 -10.39 25.85 6.03
N VAL A 101 -9.09 25.79 6.37
CA VAL A 101 -8.45 26.79 7.24
C VAL A 101 -8.54 28.20 6.65
N GLU A 102 -8.25 28.35 5.35
CA GLU A 102 -8.32 29.65 4.66
C GLU A 102 -9.74 30.20 4.61
N LYS A 103 -10.72 29.34 4.33
CA LYS A 103 -12.14 29.69 4.35
C LYS A 103 -12.58 30.17 5.73
N LEU A 104 -12.28 29.40 6.79
CA LEU A 104 -12.61 29.78 8.16
C LEU A 104 -11.87 31.05 8.62
N ALA A 105 -10.64 31.28 8.16
CA ALA A 105 -9.90 32.51 8.46
C ALA A 105 -10.58 33.74 7.83
N SER A 106 -11.03 33.62 6.58
CA SER A 106 -11.78 34.66 5.87
C SER A 106 -13.12 34.97 6.55
N GLU A 107 -13.89 33.93 6.87
CA GLU A 107 -15.17 34.07 7.58
C GLU A 107 -14.98 34.72 8.96
N ASN A 108 -13.96 34.31 9.72
CA ASN A 108 -13.63 34.93 11.01
C ASN A 108 -13.23 36.40 10.87
N ALA A 109 -12.48 36.77 9.82
CA ALA A 109 -12.10 38.16 9.57
C ALA A 109 -13.34 39.01 9.27
N SER A 110 -14.26 38.51 8.42
CA SER A 110 -15.52 39.18 8.11
C SER A 110 -16.37 39.40 9.36
N MET A 111 -16.56 38.36 10.19
CA MET A 111 -17.33 38.47 11.43
C MET A 111 -16.73 39.46 12.42
N LYS A 112 -15.39 39.51 12.54
CA LYS A 112 -14.71 40.50 13.39
C LYS A 112 -14.99 41.93 12.92
N MET A 113 -14.90 42.18 11.61
CA MET A 113 -15.22 43.50 11.04
C MET A 113 -16.67 43.91 11.31
N GLU A 114 -17.63 43.00 11.15
CA GLU A 114 -19.04 43.25 11.46
C GLU A 114 -19.26 43.57 12.95
N LEU A 115 -18.61 42.80 13.85
CA LEU A 115 -18.68 43.04 15.29
C LEU A 115 -18.10 44.40 15.67
N ASP A 116 -16.97 44.79 15.09
CA ASP A 116 -16.32 46.07 15.37
C ASP A 116 -17.17 47.25 14.85
N ALA A 117 -17.80 47.10 13.69
CA ALA A 117 -18.74 48.10 13.16
C ALA A 117 -19.96 48.27 14.08
N LEU A 118 -20.56 47.17 14.55
CA LEU A 118 -21.70 47.21 15.46
C LEU A 118 -21.34 47.80 16.83
N ARG A 119 -20.16 47.47 17.37
CA ARG A 119 -19.64 48.05 18.63
C ARG A 119 -19.42 49.55 18.50
N SER A 120 -18.84 49.99 17.39
CA SER A 120 -18.62 51.42 17.13
C SER A 120 -19.94 52.18 17.09
N LYS A 121 -20.96 51.64 16.40
CA LYS A 121 -22.30 52.23 16.35
C LYS A 121 -22.96 52.32 17.73
N LYS A 122 -22.94 51.24 18.52
CA LYS A 122 -23.50 51.24 19.90
C LYS A 122 -22.80 52.24 20.83
N THR A 123 -21.51 52.50 20.62
CA THR A 123 -20.75 53.43 21.46
C THR A 123 -21.09 54.89 21.12
N GLN A 124 -21.42 55.18 19.87
CA GLN A 124 -21.84 56.53 19.43
C GLN A 124 -23.27 56.89 19.83
N GLU A 125 -24.13 55.90 20.10
CA GLU A 125 -25.54 56.10 20.45
C GLU A 125 -25.79 56.26 21.97
N LYS A 126 -24.77 56.26 22.84
CA LYS A 126 -24.96 56.53 24.27
C LYS A 126 -25.14 58.04 24.50
N PRO A 127 -26.34 58.53 24.90
CA PRO A 127 -26.49 59.93 25.28
C PRO A 127 -25.68 60.18 26.56
N ALA A 128 -24.90 61.26 26.56
CA ALA A 128 -24.31 61.80 27.78
C ALA A 128 -25.47 62.18 28.71
N GLY A 129 -25.66 61.40 29.77
CA GLY A 129 -26.56 61.72 30.87
C GLY A 129 -26.01 62.86 31.71
#